data_AF-A0A0L8GCR1-F1
#
_entry.id   AF-A0A0L8GCR1-F1
#
_cell.length_a   1.000
_cell.length_b   1.000
_cell.length_c   1.000
_cell.angle_alpha   90.00
_cell.angle_beta   90.00
_cell.angle_gamma   90.00
#
_symmetry.space_group_name_H-M   'P 1'
#
loop_
_entity.id
_entity.type
_entity.pdbx_description
1 polymer ?
#
loop_
_entity_poly.entity_id
_entity_poly.type
_entity_poly.pdbx_seq_one_letter_code
_entity_poly.pdbx_strand_id
1 'polypeptide(L)'
;MVRRCVWGLCNADERYPERINGGFFIPFPKPRTKLEKCLRWIEACGRPYSQLNVFKIDQNKYVCSKHFVGGNGPTRDHPDPLPVRPMNVLHSSAGYIDVSFFLFNFI
;
A
#
# COMPACT_ATOMS: atom_id res chain seq x y z
N MET A 1 -18.69 -1.63 -10.39
CA MET A 1 -17.92 -0.70 -9.52
C MET A 1 -16.56 -0.49 -10.15
N VAL A 2 -16.10 0.76 -10.26
CA VAL A 2 -14.82 1.09 -10.93
C VAL A 2 -13.65 0.80 -10.00
N ARG A 3 -12.65 0.06 -10.49
CA ARG A 3 -11.42 -0.21 -9.72
C ARG A 3 -10.54 1.04 -9.68
N ARG A 4 -10.18 1.44 -8.46
CA ARG A 4 -9.30 2.59 -8.19
C ARG A 4 -8.15 2.15 -7.31
N CYS A 5 -6.97 2.69 -7.59
CA CYS A 5 -5.81 2.43 -6.77
C CYS A 5 -5.95 3.13 -5.42
N VAL A 6 -5.71 2.38 -4.35
CA VAL A 6 -5.78 2.84 -2.96
C VAL A 6 -4.44 3.39 -2.48
N TRP A 7 -3.42 3.40 -3.34
CA TRP A 7 -2.14 4.03 -3.01
C TRP A 7 -2.31 5.54 -2.73
N GLY A 8 -1.63 6.10 -1.74
CA GLY A 8 -1.83 7.48 -1.30
C GLY A 8 -1.62 8.53 -2.40
N LEU A 9 -0.57 8.37 -3.21
CA LEU A 9 -0.18 9.30 -4.28
C LEU A 9 -0.58 8.84 -5.69
N CYS A 10 -1.26 7.70 -5.83
CA CYS A 10 -1.65 7.18 -7.14
C CYS A 10 -3.06 7.61 -7.51
N ASN A 11 -3.24 8.03 -8.76
CA ASN A 11 -4.52 8.36 -9.38
C ASN A 11 -4.93 7.34 -10.46
N ALA A 12 -4.34 6.14 -10.44
CA ALA A 12 -4.68 5.05 -11.34
C ALA A 12 -6.13 4.59 -11.11
N ASP A 13 -6.88 4.55 -12.20
CA ASP A 13 -8.31 4.29 -12.23
C ASP A 13 -8.61 3.49 -13.50
N GLU A 14 -9.45 2.47 -13.38
CA GLU A 14 -9.81 1.56 -14.48
C GLU A 14 -10.46 2.27 -15.68
N ARG A 15 -11.06 3.44 -15.46
CA ARG A 15 -11.61 4.27 -16.55
C ARG A 15 -10.53 4.91 -17.42
N TYR A 16 -9.30 4.99 -16.93
CA TYR A 16 -8.18 5.70 -17.52
C TYR A 16 -6.98 4.75 -17.64
N PRO A 17 -7.03 3.74 -18.55
CA PRO A 17 -6.01 2.70 -18.67
C PRO A 17 -4.62 3.25 -18.99
N GLU A 18 -4.53 4.40 -19.65
CA GLU A 18 -3.29 5.12 -19.92
C GLU A 18 -2.54 5.48 -18.63
N ARG A 19 -3.26 5.76 -17.53
CA ARG A 19 -2.65 6.06 -16.22
C ARG A 19 -2.02 4.83 -15.56
N ILE A 20 -2.39 3.64 -16.02
CA ILE A 20 -1.88 2.36 -15.52
C ILE A 20 -0.69 1.88 -16.37
N ASN A 21 -0.44 2.49 -17.53
CA ASN A 21 0.71 2.24 -18.40
C ASN A 21 0.98 0.73 -18.63
N GLY A 22 -0.05 -0.03 -19.02
CA GLY A 22 0.03 -1.48 -19.25
C GLY A 22 0.06 -2.34 -17.98
N GLY A 23 0.03 -1.75 -16.79
CA GLY A 23 -0.13 -2.47 -15.53
C GLY A 23 -1.57 -2.94 -15.30
N PHE A 24 -1.79 -3.55 -14.13
CA PHE A 24 -3.10 -4.10 -13.75
C PHE A 24 -3.41 -3.84 -12.28
N PHE A 25 -4.68 -4.02 -11.90
CA PHE A 25 -5.12 -3.88 -10.51
C PHE A 25 -5.02 -5.20 -9.77
N ILE A 26 -4.40 -5.15 -8.60
CA ILE A 26 -4.24 -6.29 -7.70
C ILE A 26 -5.18 -6.09 -6.50
N PRO A 27 -6.03 -7.07 -6.18
CA PRO A 27 -6.96 -6.95 -5.06
C PRO A 27 -6.22 -6.90 -3.73
N PHE A 28 -6.71 -6.06 -2.82
CA PHE A 28 -6.14 -5.94 -1.48
C PHE A 28 -6.32 -7.24 -0.67
N PRO A 29 -5.28 -7.72 0.05
CA PRO A 29 -5.36 -8.86 0.96
C PRO A 29 -6.51 -8.69 1.95
N LYS A 30 -7.35 -9.72 2.13
CA LYS A 30 -8.49 -9.61 3.03
C LYS A 30 -8.02 -9.76 4.48
N PRO A 31 -8.43 -8.87 5.40
CA PRO A 31 -7.97 -8.92 6.79
C PRO A 31 -8.40 -10.20 7.50
N ARG A 32 -9.56 -10.78 7.14
CA ARG A 32 -10.05 -12.03 7.72
C ARG A 32 -9.16 -13.25 7.42
N THR A 33 -8.48 -13.26 6.27
CA THR A 33 -7.69 -14.43 5.83
C THR A 33 -6.19 -14.18 5.83
N LYS A 34 -5.75 -12.93 5.65
CA LYS A 34 -4.34 -12.54 5.48
C LYS A 34 -4.08 -11.23 6.23
N LEU A 35 -4.31 -11.22 7.54
CA LEU A 35 -4.23 -10.01 8.38
C LEU A 35 -2.85 -9.35 8.32
N GLU A 36 -1.78 -10.10 8.54
CA GLU A 36 -0.40 -9.57 8.55
C GLU A 36 -0.03 -8.94 7.20
N LYS A 37 -0.38 -9.61 6.09
CA LYS A 37 -0.16 -9.06 4.74
C LYS A 37 -0.99 -7.80 4.50
N CYS A 38 -2.24 -7.78 4.99
CA CYS A 38 -3.12 -6.63 4.91
C CYS A 38 -2.52 -5.42 5.63
N LEU A 39 -2.02 -5.61 6.85
CA LEU A 39 -1.37 -4.55 7.64
C LEU A 39 -0.14 -3.97 6.93
N ARG A 40 0.75 -4.82 6.42
CA ARG A 40 1.93 -4.39 5.65
C ARG A 40 1.56 -3.59 4.41
N TRP A 41 0.48 -3.96 3.72
CA TRP A 41 -0.01 -3.20 2.56
C TRP A 41 -0.64 -1.86 2.96
N ILE A 42 -1.33 -1.78 4.10
CA ILE A 42 -1.91 -0.53 4.61
C ILE A 42 -0.81 0.48 4.89
N GLU A 43 0.24 0.04 5.60
CA GLU A 43 1.42 0.84 5.91
C GLU A 43 2.12 1.29 4.62
N ALA A 44 2.38 0.37 3.70
CA ALA A 44 3.05 0.67 2.44
C ALA A 44 2.27 1.68 1.59
N CYS A 45 0.92 1.66 1.61
CA CYS A 45 0.09 2.59 0.84
C CYS A 45 0.18 4.05 1.31
N GLY A 46 0.70 4.31 2.52
CA GLY A 46 0.94 5.67 3.03
C GLY A 46 -0.31 6.55 3.14
N ARG A 47 -1.50 5.96 3.36
CA ARG A 47 -2.74 6.72 3.59
C ARG A 47 -2.99 6.95 5.08
N PRO A 48 -3.65 8.06 5.47
CA PRO A 48 -4.01 8.27 6.85
C PRO A 48 -4.97 7.19 7.34
N TYR A 49 -4.89 6.83 8.63
CA TYR A 49 -5.72 5.79 9.26
C TYR A 49 -7.23 6.03 9.08
N SER A 50 -7.64 7.31 9.00
CA SER A 50 -9.02 7.70 8.73
C SER A 50 -9.51 7.30 7.34
N GLN A 51 -8.62 7.17 6.35
CA GLN A 51 -8.97 6.78 4.97
C GLN A 51 -8.74 5.29 4.72
N LEU A 52 -7.65 4.72 5.25
CA LEU A 52 -7.27 3.34 5.03
C LEU A 52 -6.90 2.67 6.35
N ASN A 53 -7.69 1.67 6.74
CA ASN A 53 -7.44 0.84 7.90
C ASN A 53 -8.07 -0.55 7.69
N VAL A 54 -7.76 -1.48 8.58
CA VAL A 54 -8.19 -2.89 8.51
C VAL A 54 -9.71 -3.03 8.37
N PHE A 55 -10.50 -2.18 9.04
CA PHE A 55 -11.96 -2.21 9.01
C PHE A 55 -12.54 -1.62 7.71
N LYS A 56 -11.78 -0.77 7.01
CA LYS A 56 -12.17 -0.15 5.73
C LYS A 56 -11.73 -0.96 4.50
N ILE A 57 -11.01 -2.07 4.69
CA ILE A 57 -10.64 -2.97 3.59
C ILE A 57 -11.85 -3.81 3.17
N ASP A 58 -12.42 -3.46 2.01
CA ASP A 58 -13.52 -4.19 1.37
C ASP A 58 -13.04 -4.96 0.13
N GLN A 59 -13.99 -5.58 -0.59
CA GLN A 59 -13.72 -6.27 -1.86
C GLN A 59 -13.27 -5.34 -3.00
N ASN A 60 -13.42 -4.03 -2.83
CA ASN A 60 -13.21 -3.03 -3.87
C ASN A 60 -11.95 -2.18 -3.65
N LYS A 61 -11.08 -2.58 -2.71
CA LYS A 61 -9.75 -2.00 -2.55
C LYS A 61 -8.75 -2.72 -3.47
N TYR A 62 -8.02 -1.94 -4.25
CA TYR A 62 -7.02 -2.42 -5.19
C TYR A 62 -5.74 -1.59 -5.12
N VAL A 63 -4.61 -2.20 -5.48
CA VAL A 63 -3.31 -1.53 -5.69
C VAL A 63 -2.88 -1.83 -7.12
N CYS A 64 -2.38 -0.85 -7.87
CA CYS A 64 -1.91 -1.11 -9.23
C CYS A 64 -0.51 -1.72 -9.20
N SER A 65 -0.19 -2.51 -10.22
CA SER A 65 1.05 -3.30 -10.29
C SER A 65 2.32 -2.44 -10.27
N LYS A 66 2.24 -1.15 -10.60
CA LYS A 66 3.33 -0.16 -10.52
C LYS A 66 3.96 -0.02 -9.13
N HIS A 67 3.20 -0.33 -8.09
CA HIS A 67 3.69 -0.24 -6.71
C HIS A 67 4.46 -1.47 -6.26
N PHE A 68 4.71 -2.42 -7.16
CA PHE A 68 5.50 -3.62 -6.89
C PHE A 68 6.80 -3.58 -7.69
N VAL A 69 7.77 -4.38 -7.27
CA VAL A 69 9.07 -4.51 -7.94
C VAL A 69 8.87 -4.84 -9.42
N GLY A 70 9.48 -4.04 -10.30
CA GLY A 70 9.39 -4.20 -11.75
C GLY A 70 8.01 -3.95 -12.36
N GLY A 71 7.02 -3.46 -11.59
CA GLY A 71 5.67 -3.21 -12.10
C GLY A 71 4.83 -4.48 -12.33
N ASN A 72 5.30 -5.64 -11.85
CA ASN A 72 4.73 -6.97 -12.15
C ASN A 72 3.76 -7.50 -11.08
N GLY A 73 3.45 -6.70 -10.06
CA GLY A 73 2.66 -7.16 -8.92
C GLY A 73 3.45 -8.02 -7.93
N PRO A 74 2.76 -8.67 -6.97
CA PRO A 74 3.41 -9.45 -5.93
C PRO A 74 4.04 -10.73 -6.49
N THR A 75 5.34 -10.91 -6.27
CA THR A 75 6.08 -12.14 -6.62
C THR A 75 6.36 -12.98 -5.37
N ARG A 76 6.97 -14.15 -5.53
CA ARG A 76 7.36 -15.01 -4.39
C ARG A 76 8.39 -14.33 -3.50
N ASP A 77 9.36 -13.64 -4.12
CA ASP A 77 10.47 -12.99 -3.41
C ASP A 77 10.09 -11.56 -2.98
N HIS A 78 9.15 -10.92 -3.67
CA HIS A 78 8.63 -9.59 -3.36
C HIS A 78 7.09 -9.59 -3.30
N PRO A 79 6.49 -10.15 -2.23
CA PRO A 79 5.04 -10.33 -2.13
C PRO A 79 4.28 -9.06 -1.76
N ASP A 80 4.98 -7.98 -1.40
CA ASP A 80 4.43 -6.75 -0.86
C ASP A 80 4.79 -5.54 -1.73
N PRO A 81 3.94 -4.51 -1.76
CA PRO A 81 4.24 -3.31 -2.51
C PRO A 81 5.37 -2.52 -1.84
N LEU A 82 6.13 -1.80 -2.65
CA LEU A 82 7.19 -0.90 -2.23
C LEU A 82 6.59 0.21 -1.37
N PRO A 83 7.14 0.55 -0.19
CA PRO A 83 6.56 1.60 0.65
C PRO A 83 6.46 2.94 -0.11
N VAL A 84 5.41 3.72 0.16
CA VAL A 84 5.36 5.13 -0.26
C VAL A 84 6.64 5.78 0.25
N ARG A 85 7.55 6.12 -0.66
CA ARG A 85 8.68 6.97 -0.30
C ARG A 85 8.11 8.33 0.03
N PRO A 86 8.23 8.84 1.27
CA PRO A 86 7.98 10.25 1.50
C PRO A 86 8.96 11.00 0.60
N MET A 87 8.46 11.89 -0.25
CA MET A 87 9.29 12.69 -1.15
C MET A 87 10.12 13.76 -0.40
N ASN A 88 10.44 13.51 0.88
CA ASN A 88 11.09 14.43 1.80
C ASN A 88 12.20 13.76 2.62
N VAL A 89 12.68 12.56 2.25
CA VAL A 89 13.89 12.00 2.87
C VAL A 89 15.00 12.07 1.83
N LEU A 90 15.72 13.19 1.87
CA LEU A 90 17.07 13.28 1.31
C LEU A 90 17.84 12.05 1.77
N HIS A 91 18.58 11.43 0.85
CA HIS A 91 19.52 10.36 1.15
C HIS A 91 20.20 10.58 2.51
N SER A 92 19.96 9.70 3.46
CA SER A 92 20.88 9.44 4.55
C SER A 92 20.62 8.02 5.04
N SER A 93 21.59 7.18 4.73
CA SER A 93 21.84 5.88 5.32
C SER A 93 21.76 5.94 6.85
N ALA A 94 20.62 5.61 7.44
CA ALA A 94 20.50 5.23 8.84
C ALA A 94 19.15 4.52 9.05
N GLY A 95 19.20 3.47 9.86
CA GLY A 95 18.16 2.45 10.00
C GLY A 95 16.78 2.98 10.40
N TYR A 96 15.77 2.34 9.82
CA TYR A 96 14.37 2.52 10.16
C TYR A 96 14.05 1.67 11.39
N ILE A 97 14.10 2.29 12.58
CA ILE A 97 13.36 1.86 13.77
C ILE A 97 12.55 3.06 14.25
N ASP A 98 11.29 3.15 13.84
CA ASP A 98 10.33 3.98 14.58
C ASP A 98 9.57 3.08 15.55
N VAL A 99 10.13 2.97 16.76
CA VAL A 99 9.51 2.31 17.92
C VAL A 99 8.54 3.26 18.65
N SER A 100 8.20 4.40 18.05
CA SER A 100 7.51 5.50 18.73
C SER A 100 6.00 5.27 18.91
N PHE A 101 5.43 4.21 18.34
CA PHE A 101 4.00 3.89 18.51
C PHE A 101 3.66 2.94 19.67
N PHE A 102 4.64 2.43 20.42
CA PHE A 102 4.40 1.50 21.54
C PHE A 102 4.53 2.08 22.95
N LEU A 103 4.82 3.38 23.11
CA LEU A 103 5.12 3.97 24.43
C LEU A 103 4.24 5.16 24.87
N PHE A 104 3.05 5.32 24.30
CA PHE A 104 2.06 6.27 24.82
C PHE A 104 0.74 5.59 25.14
N ASN A 105 0.74 4.65 26.09
CA ASN A 105 -0.46 4.26 26.87
C ASN A 105 -0.12 3.39 28.10
N PHE A 106 0.91 3.76 28.86
CA PHE A 106 1.04 3.36 30.26
C PHE A 106 1.77 4.47 31.02
N ILE A 107 0.98 5.39 31.56
CA ILE A 107 0.97 5.96 32.92
C ILE A 107 -0.14 7.01 32.94
#